data_AF-A0A101XP77-F1
#
_entry.id   AF-A0A101XP77-F1
#
_cell.length_a   1.000
_cell.length_b   1.000
_cell.length_c   1.000
_cell.angle_alpha   90.00
_cell.angle_beta   90.00
_cell.angle_gamma   90.00
#
_symmetry.space_group_name_H-M   'P 1'
#
loop_
_entity.id
_entity.type
_entity.pdbx_description
1 polymer ?
#
loop_
_entity_poly.entity_id
_entity_poly.type
_entity_poly.pdbx_seq_one_letter_code
_entity_poly.pdbx_strand_id
1 'polypeptide(L)'
;MQILAFQVVLLLVTVVIVIYPLRFQKSKPASRESSSWIKTASIKLQEIEDEYRALLRTTQMLSEEMARLANRYQELSIDQNAIAEMRRRLLELEQMQMIKEPLVKVKNAKERTGIPDFLPPRYKKLARRIMAGEEARTLAGEFQMSIGEIELVKNMLQTPDSDQVKAPF
;
A
#
# COMPACT_ATOMS: atom_id res chain seq x y z
N MET A 1 -15.30 -35.87 -7.10
CA MET A 1 -15.92 -36.28 -8.39
C MET A 1 -15.03 -35.98 -9.60
N GLN A 2 -14.48 -34.76 -9.75
CA GLN A 2 -13.68 -34.38 -10.93
C GLN A 2 -12.32 -35.11 -11.06
N ILE A 3 -11.63 -35.41 -9.95
CA ILE A 3 -10.31 -36.09 -9.96
C ILE A 3 -10.41 -37.54 -10.46
N LEU A 4 -11.49 -38.24 -10.08
CA LEU A 4 -11.74 -39.62 -10.52
C LEU A 4 -12.02 -39.69 -12.03
N ALA A 5 -12.76 -38.72 -12.57
CA ALA A 5 -13.02 -38.64 -14.01
C ALA A 5 -11.72 -38.43 -14.79
N PHE A 6 -10.81 -37.58 -14.28
CA PHE A 6 -9.53 -37.33 -14.93
C PHE A 6 -8.62 -38.58 -14.92
N GLN A 7 -8.58 -39.33 -13.82
CA GLN A 7 -7.84 -40.59 -13.74
C GLN A 7 -8.38 -41.65 -14.71
N VAL A 8 -9.70 -41.77 -14.87
CA VAL A 8 -10.30 -42.75 -15.80
C VAL A 8 -10.00 -42.39 -17.26
N VAL A 9 -10.04 -41.10 -17.61
CA VAL A 9 -9.67 -40.65 -18.97
C VAL A 9 -8.19 -40.92 -19.23
N LEU A 10 -7.31 -40.65 -18.27
CA LEU A 10 -5.87 -40.89 -18.43
C LEU A 10 -5.57 -42.38 -18.63
N LEU A 11 -6.29 -43.25 -17.89
CA LEU A 11 -6.18 -44.70 -18.02
C LEU A 11 -6.65 -45.19 -19.40
N LEU A 12 -7.79 -44.68 -19.88
CA LEU A 12 -8.31 -45.02 -21.22
C LEU A 12 -7.36 -44.55 -22.32
N VAL A 13 -6.78 -43.36 -22.19
CA VAL A 13 -5.78 -42.84 -23.13
C VAL A 13 -4.53 -43.71 -23.15
N THR A 14 -4.01 -44.13 -21.99
CA THR A 14 -2.87 -45.06 -21.95
C THR A 14 -3.18 -46.42 -22.57
N VAL A 15 -4.38 -46.97 -22.36
CA VAL A 15 -4.79 -48.24 -22.97
C VAL A 15 -4.88 -48.13 -24.49
N VAL A 16 -5.45 -47.05 -25.01
CA VAL A 16 -5.60 -46.85 -26.46
C VAL A 16 -4.26 -46.54 -27.12
N ILE A 17 -3.40 -45.70 -26.53
CA ILE A 17 -2.12 -45.32 -27.13
C ILE A 17 -1.09 -46.45 -27.02
N VAL A 18 -1.07 -47.21 -25.92
CA VAL A 18 -0.01 -48.21 -25.69
C VAL A 18 -0.44 -49.61 -26.15
N ILE A 19 -1.67 -50.05 -25.84
CA ILE A 19 -2.09 -51.44 -26.05
C ILE A 19 -2.61 -51.67 -27.47
N TYR A 20 -3.26 -50.67 -28.07
CA TYR A 20 -3.81 -50.78 -29.42
C TYR A 20 -2.73 -51.01 -30.51
N PRO A 21 -1.60 -50.27 -30.55
CA PRO A 21 -0.55 -50.54 -31.53
C PRO A 21 0.19 -51.86 -31.28
N LEU A 22 0.29 -52.31 -30.02
CA LEU A 22 0.90 -53.61 -29.67
C LEU A 22 0.10 -54.80 -30.22
N ARG A 23 -1.23 -54.70 -30.35
CA ARG A 23 -2.05 -55.77 -30.96
C ARG A 23 -1.99 -55.80 -32.49
N PHE A 24 -1.70 -54.67 -33.14
CA PHE A 24 -1.60 -54.57 -34.60
C PHE A 24 -0.22 -54.96 -35.16
N GLN A 25 0.82 -55.10 -34.33
CA GLN A 25 2.17 -55.48 -34.76
C GLN A 25 2.41 -56.99 -34.97
N LYS A 26 1.37 -57.82 -35.06
CA LYS A 26 1.50 -59.29 -35.25
C LYS A 26 1.75 -59.73 -36.70
N SER A 27 2.01 -58.84 -37.66
CA SER A 27 2.53 -59.21 -38.98
C SER A 27 4.05 -59.17 -38.96
N LYS A 28 4.69 -60.36 -38.97
CA LYS A 28 6.14 -60.50 -39.12
C LYS A 28 6.60 -59.89 -40.46
N PRO A 29 7.55 -58.95 -40.50
CA PRO A 29 8.18 -58.56 -41.75
C PRO A 29 9.23 -59.61 -42.15
N ALA A 30 9.31 -59.88 -43.46
CA ALA A 30 10.32 -60.75 -44.05
C ALA A 30 11.74 -60.29 -43.65
N SER A 31 12.64 -61.25 -43.42
CA SER A 31 13.86 -61.11 -42.60
C SER A 31 14.88 -60.03 -43.02
N ARG A 32 14.74 -59.42 -44.20
CA ARG A 32 15.66 -58.37 -44.70
C ARG A 32 15.20 -56.94 -44.38
N GLU A 33 13.90 -56.68 -44.43
CA GLU A 33 13.31 -55.44 -43.92
C GLU A 33 13.31 -55.43 -42.40
N SER A 34 13.44 -56.62 -41.79
CA SER A 34 13.42 -56.78 -40.35
C SER A 34 14.49 -55.96 -39.62
N SER A 35 15.68 -55.88 -40.22
CA SER A 35 16.82 -55.19 -39.63
C SER A 35 16.72 -53.67 -39.72
N SER A 36 16.03 -53.12 -40.72
CA SER A 36 15.91 -51.66 -40.86
C SER A 36 14.88 -51.08 -39.91
N TRP A 37 13.71 -51.73 -39.72
CA TRP A 37 12.70 -51.23 -38.78
C TRP A 37 13.16 -51.32 -37.33
N ILE A 38 13.94 -52.35 -36.96
CA ILE A 38 14.51 -52.47 -35.60
C ILE A 38 15.49 -51.33 -35.33
N LYS A 39 16.34 -50.97 -36.29
CA LYS A 39 17.26 -49.83 -36.15
C LYS A 39 16.51 -48.51 -36.03
N THR A 40 15.51 -48.28 -36.89
CA THR A 40 14.68 -47.06 -36.82
C THR A 40 13.91 -46.98 -35.51
N ALA A 41 13.35 -48.10 -35.03
CA ALA A 41 12.65 -48.16 -33.75
C ALA A 41 13.59 -47.93 -32.57
N SER A 42 14.83 -48.45 -32.62
CA SER A 42 15.84 -48.21 -31.60
C SER A 42 16.25 -46.74 -31.51
N ILE A 43 16.44 -46.08 -32.66
CA ILE A 43 16.75 -44.65 -32.72
C ILE A 43 15.60 -43.83 -32.13
N LYS A 44 14.35 -44.16 -32.49
CA LYS A 44 13.17 -43.47 -31.97
C LYS A 44 12.95 -43.69 -30.47
N LEU A 45 13.23 -44.89 -29.96
CA LEU A 45 13.20 -45.18 -28.52
C LEU A 45 14.24 -44.35 -27.77
N GLN A 46 15.43 -44.20 -28.34
CA GLN A 46 16.49 -43.42 -27.73
C GLN A 46 16.19 -41.91 -27.74
N GLU A 47 15.60 -41.41 -28.83
CA GLU A 47 15.10 -40.02 -28.93
C GLU A 47 14.03 -39.74 -27.85
N ILE A 48 13.09 -40.66 -27.65
CA ILE A 48 12.07 -40.56 -26.59
C ILE A 48 12.70 -40.61 -25.19
N GLU A 49 13.72 -41.44 -24.97
CA GLU A 49 14.42 -41.51 -23.69
C GLU A 49 15.17 -40.20 -23.39
N ASP A 50 15.80 -39.61 -24.40
CA ASP A 50 16.49 -38.32 -24.26
C ASP A 50 15.50 -37.17 -24.00
N GLU A 51 14.35 -37.16 -24.69
CA GLU A 51 13.25 -36.22 -24.42
C GLU A 51 12.70 -36.38 -23.01
N TYR A 52 12.49 -37.61 -22.54
CA TYR A 52 12.02 -37.89 -21.19
C TYR A 52 13.02 -37.40 -20.14
N ARG A 53 14.32 -37.61 -20.36
CA ARG A 53 15.38 -37.08 -19.49
C ARG A 53 15.41 -35.56 -19.48
N ALA A 54 15.20 -34.92 -20.62
CA ALA A 54 15.10 -33.47 -20.71
C ALA A 54 13.89 -32.94 -19.94
N LEU A 55 12.73 -33.59 -20.07
CA LEU A 55 11.51 -33.28 -19.33
C LEU A 55 11.69 -33.47 -17.81
N LEU A 56 12.43 -34.51 -17.41
CA LEU A 56 12.71 -34.74 -15.99
C LEU A 56 13.54 -33.60 -15.39
N ARG A 57 14.55 -33.11 -16.13
CA ARG A 57 15.37 -31.97 -15.71
C ARG A 57 14.56 -30.68 -15.62
N THR A 58 13.67 -30.42 -16.59
CA THR A 58 12.83 -29.21 -16.56
C THR A 58 11.85 -29.25 -15.40
N THR A 59 11.30 -30.42 -15.09
CA THR A 59 10.42 -30.62 -13.94
C THR A 59 11.15 -30.41 -12.61
N GLN A 60 12.41 -30.87 -12.51
CA GLN A 60 13.27 -30.59 -11.35
C GLN A 60 13.54 -29.10 -11.19
N MET A 61 13.91 -28.39 -12.26
CA MET A 61 14.09 -26.93 -12.18
C MET A 61 12.82 -26.20 -11.76
N LEU A 62 11.67 -26.59 -12.31
CA LEU A 62 10.38 -26.00 -11.93
C LEU A 62 10.06 -26.26 -10.44
N SER A 63 10.40 -27.45 -9.93
CA SER A 63 10.22 -27.76 -8.51
C SER A 63 11.10 -26.90 -7.60
N GLU A 64 12.34 -26.61 -8.02
CA GLU A 64 13.25 -25.73 -7.29
C GLU A 64 12.75 -24.28 -7.32
N GLU A 65 12.23 -23.81 -8.45
CA GLU A 65 11.62 -22.48 -8.57
C GLU A 65 10.39 -22.34 -7.68
N MET A 66 9.52 -23.36 -7.65
CA MET A 66 8.35 -23.39 -6.76
C MET A 66 8.76 -23.38 -5.29
N ALA A 67 9.82 -24.12 -4.90
CA ALA A 67 10.35 -24.10 -3.55
C ALA A 67 10.91 -22.71 -3.18
N ARG A 68 11.65 -22.05 -4.09
CA ARG A 68 12.12 -20.68 -3.89
C ARG A 68 10.97 -19.68 -3.74
N LEU A 69 9.91 -19.83 -4.54
CA LEU A 69 8.72 -18.98 -4.46
C LEU A 69 7.98 -19.17 -3.13
N ALA A 70 7.83 -20.42 -2.67
CA ALA A 70 7.23 -20.73 -1.38
C ALA A 70 8.00 -20.08 -0.22
N ASN A 71 9.34 -20.14 -0.23
CA ASN A 71 10.17 -19.49 0.77
C ASN A 71 9.99 -17.97 0.77
N ARG A 72 9.98 -17.33 -0.41
CA ARG A 72 9.72 -15.88 -0.53
C ARG A 72 8.33 -15.49 -0.02
N TYR A 73 7.33 -16.33 -0.27
CA TYR A 73 5.97 -16.09 0.24
C TYR A 73 5.91 -16.18 1.76
N GLN A 74 6.66 -17.13 2.34
CA GLN A 74 6.76 -17.27 3.79
C GLN A 74 7.47 -16.07 4.43
N GLU A 75 8.56 -15.57 3.82
CA GLU A 75 9.22 -14.33 4.25
C GLU A 75 8.27 -13.12 4.20
N LEU A 76 7.55 -12.94 3.09
CA LEU A 76 6.52 -11.90 2.94
C LEU A 76 5.42 -11.99 4.00
N SER A 77 5.01 -13.21 4.35
CA SER A 77 4.00 -13.45 5.40
C SER A 77 4.52 -13.03 6.78
N ILE A 78 5.79 -13.31 7.09
CA ILE A 78 6.44 -12.87 8.33
C ILE A 78 6.49 -11.34 8.39
N ASP A 79 6.88 -10.69 7.30
CA ASP A 79 6.94 -9.22 7.22
C ASP A 79 5.55 -8.58 7.39
N GLN A 80 4.51 -9.16 6.79
CA GLN A 80 3.13 -8.68 6.97
C GLN A 80 2.67 -8.77 8.42
N ASN A 81 3.03 -9.85 9.13
CA ASN A 81 2.73 -10.00 10.54
C ASN A 81 3.48 -8.96 11.39
N ALA A 82 4.76 -8.70 11.10
CA ALA A 82 5.55 -7.66 11.76
C ALA A 82 4.96 -6.26 11.53
N ILE A 83 4.51 -5.94 10.31
CA ILE A 83 3.83 -4.68 9.99
C ILE A 83 2.51 -4.56 10.75
N ALA A 84 1.72 -5.64 10.82
CA ALA A 84 0.46 -5.64 11.58
C ALA A 84 0.70 -5.41 13.08
N GLU A 85 1.77 -5.98 13.64
CA GLU A 85 2.17 -5.74 15.03
C GLU A 85 2.62 -4.29 15.27
N MET A 86 3.44 -3.74 14.37
CA MET A 86 3.83 -2.32 14.45
C MET A 86 2.63 -1.38 14.38
N ARG A 87 1.65 -1.66 13.51
CA ARG A 87 0.40 -0.89 13.43
C ARG A 87 -0.39 -0.93 14.73
N ARG A 88 -0.47 -2.09 15.40
CA ARG A 88 -1.12 -2.20 16.72
C ARG A 88 -0.41 -1.36 17.76
N ARG A 89 0.93 -1.43 17.84
CA ARG A 89 1.72 -0.62 18.78
C ARG A 89 1.58 0.88 18.53
N LEU A 90 1.54 1.31 17.27
CA LEU A 90 1.27 2.71 16.92
C LEU A 90 -0.11 3.16 17.41
N LEU A 91 -1.13 2.33 17.21
CA LEU A 91 -2.49 2.64 17.63
C LEU A 91 -2.64 2.69 19.16
N GLU A 92 -1.92 1.83 19.89
CA GLU A 92 -1.81 1.89 21.35
C GLU A 92 -1.11 3.17 21.82
N LEU A 93 -0.03 3.59 21.15
CA LEU A 93 0.69 4.83 21.46
C LEU A 93 -0.15 6.08 21.17
N GLU A 94 -0.90 6.11 20.06
CA GLU A 94 -1.86 7.18 19.75
C GLU A 94 -2.95 7.30 20.82
N GLN A 95 -3.51 6.17 21.27
CA GLN A 95 -4.48 6.18 22.36
C GLN A 95 -3.87 6.69 23.67
N MET A 96 -2.64 6.31 24.00
CA MET A 96 -1.95 6.84 25.17
C MET A 96 -1.63 8.34 25.06
N GLN A 97 -1.36 8.86 23.86
CA GLN A 97 -1.22 10.30 23.62
C GLN A 97 -2.55 11.04 23.80
N MET A 98 -3.65 10.51 23.26
CA MET A 98 -5.00 11.09 23.46
C MET A 98 -5.43 11.10 24.93
N ILE A 99 -4.96 10.15 25.74
CA ILE A 99 -5.19 10.13 27.19
C ILE A 99 -4.29 11.14 27.94
N LYS A 100 -3.10 11.45 27.38
CA LYS A 100 -2.13 12.39 27.96
C LYS A 100 -2.30 13.83 27.49
N GLU A 101 -3.01 14.10 26.41
CA GLU A 101 -3.52 15.44 26.14
C GLU A 101 -4.59 15.72 27.19
N PRO A 102 -4.32 16.54 28.24
CA PRO A 102 -5.43 17.07 28.99
C PRO A 102 -6.31 17.75 27.93
N LEU A 103 -7.62 17.50 27.96
CA LEU A 103 -8.56 18.42 27.34
C LEU A 103 -8.26 19.78 27.96
N VAL A 104 -7.39 20.55 27.31
CA VAL A 104 -7.29 21.97 27.52
C VAL A 104 -8.64 22.43 27.03
N LYS A 105 -9.61 22.48 27.96
CA LYS A 105 -10.79 23.30 27.83
C LYS A 105 -10.25 24.71 27.76
N VAL A 106 -9.80 25.08 26.56
CA VAL A 106 -9.52 26.44 26.20
C VAL A 106 -10.84 27.14 26.44
N LYS A 107 -10.96 27.82 27.57
CA LYS A 107 -12.07 28.70 27.91
C LYS A 107 -12.01 29.92 26.98
N ASN A 108 -12.09 29.71 25.66
CA ASN A 108 -12.24 30.78 24.68
C ASN A 108 -13.72 31.00 24.42
N ALA A 109 -14.43 31.36 25.49
CA ALA A 109 -15.77 31.91 25.43
C ALA A 109 -15.83 33.25 26.18
N LYS A 110 -14.72 34.01 26.17
CA LYS A 110 -14.80 35.47 26.25
C LYS A 110 -14.70 35.97 24.83
N GLU A 111 -15.86 36.36 24.30
CA GLU A 111 -16.06 37.26 23.17
C GLU A 111 -14.75 37.62 22.45
N ARG A 112 -14.48 36.93 21.33
CA ARG A 112 -13.44 37.31 20.37
C ARG A 112 -13.80 38.70 19.85
N THR A 113 -13.40 39.72 20.60
CA THR A 113 -13.61 41.12 20.26
C THR A 113 -12.63 41.59 19.20
N GLY A 114 -11.92 40.71 18.48
CA GLY A 114 -10.91 41.10 17.48
C GLY A 114 -9.77 41.98 18.03
N ILE A 115 -9.71 42.21 19.36
CA ILE A 115 -8.76 43.09 20.03
C ILE A 115 -7.67 42.22 20.63
N PRO A 116 -6.41 42.37 20.20
CA PRO A 116 -5.31 41.59 20.73
C PRO A 116 -5.10 41.82 22.22
N ASP A 117 -4.82 40.73 22.95
CA ASP A 117 -4.65 40.79 24.40
C ASP A 117 -3.40 41.54 24.86
N PHE A 118 -2.40 41.67 23.97
CA PHE A 118 -1.16 42.40 24.20
C PHE A 118 -1.33 43.92 24.21
N LEU A 119 -2.46 44.46 23.74
CA LEU A 119 -2.67 45.91 23.75
C LEU A 119 -2.79 46.44 25.19
N PRO A 120 -2.09 47.52 25.56
CA PRO A 120 -2.29 48.17 26.85
C PRO A 120 -3.75 48.65 27.05
N PRO A 121 -4.26 48.77 28.28
CA PRO A 121 -5.67 49.12 28.54
C PRO A 121 -6.16 50.40 27.85
N ARG A 122 -5.29 51.40 27.69
CA ARG A 122 -5.57 52.65 26.96
C ARG A 122 -5.91 52.38 25.48
N TYR A 123 -5.14 51.49 24.85
CA TYR A 123 -5.32 51.09 23.46
C TYR A 123 -6.44 50.07 23.27
N LYS A 124 -6.80 49.27 24.29
CA LYS A 124 -8.00 48.41 24.24
C LYS A 124 -9.29 49.22 24.12
N LYS A 125 -9.40 50.37 24.80
CA LYS A 125 -10.55 51.27 24.66
C LYS A 125 -10.61 51.92 23.28
N LEU A 126 -9.46 52.38 22.78
CA LEU A 126 -9.33 52.91 21.42
C LEU A 126 -9.72 51.86 20.37
N ALA A 127 -9.22 50.64 20.50
CA ALA A 127 -9.48 49.55 19.57
C ALA A 127 -10.98 49.19 19.46
N ARG A 128 -11.72 49.20 20.57
CA ARG A 128 -13.19 49.00 20.55
C ARG A 128 -13.91 50.07 19.74
N ARG A 129 -13.47 51.33 19.85
CA ARG A 129 -14.07 52.46 19.13
C ARG A 129 -13.68 52.49 17.66
N ILE A 130 -12.44 52.10 17.34
CA ILE A 130 -12.01 51.88 15.95
C ILE A 130 -12.86 50.78 15.30
N MET A 131 -13.11 49.67 16.00
CA MET A 131 -14.01 48.63 15.49
C MET A 131 -15.48 49.07 15.40
N ALA A 132 -15.91 50.02 16.23
CA ALA A 132 -17.25 50.62 16.15
C ALA A 132 -17.40 51.60 14.96
N GLY A 133 -16.32 51.85 14.20
CA GLY A 133 -16.34 52.69 13.00
C GLY A 133 -16.12 54.18 13.26
N GLU A 134 -15.62 54.56 14.44
CA GLU A 134 -15.30 55.97 14.73
C GLU A 134 -14.10 56.47 13.91
N GLU A 135 -14.16 57.73 13.46
CA GLU A 135 -13.12 58.32 12.63
C GLU A 135 -11.82 58.58 13.40
N ALA A 136 -10.67 58.37 12.75
CA ALA A 136 -9.37 58.55 13.39
C ALA A 136 -9.11 59.99 13.89
N ARG A 137 -9.71 60.99 13.24
CA ARG A 137 -9.57 62.41 13.61
C ARG A 137 -10.31 62.76 14.91
N THR A 138 -11.49 62.19 15.13
CA THR A 138 -12.24 62.40 16.36
C THR A 138 -11.55 61.69 17.53
N LEU A 139 -11.08 60.46 17.29
CA LEU A 139 -10.31 59.69 18.27
C LEU A 139 -8.97 60.35 18.63
N ALA A 140 -8.30 61.01 17.68
CA ALA A 140 -7.04 61.73 17.93
C ALA A 140 -7.22 62.86 18.96
N GLY A 141 -8.31 63.63 18.83
CA GLY A 141 -8.66 64.69 19.78
C GLY A 141 -9.03 64.15 21.16
N GLU A 142 -9.82 63.08 21.22
CA GLU A 142 -10.33 62.53 22.48
C GLU A 142 -9.26 61.77 23.28
N PHE A 143 -8.39 61.02 22.61
CA PHE A 143 -7.33 60.25 23.26
C PHE A 143 -6.02 61.03 23.40
N GLN A 144 -5.95 62.26 22.88
CA GLN A 144 -4.73 63.08 22.77
C GLN A 144 -3.59 62.26 22.16
N MET A 145 -3.87 61.63 21.02
CA MET A 145 -2.94 60.78 20.27
C MET A 145 -2.74 61.36 18.89
N SER A 146 -1.58 61.08 18.31
CA SER A 146 -1.35 61.37 16.90
C SER A 146 -2.19 60.45 16.03
N ILE A 147 -2.56 60.93 14.83
CA ILE A 147 -3.31 60.12 13.85
C ILE A 147 -2.51 58.86 13.48
N GLY A 148 -1.17 58.96 13.42
CA GLY A 148 -0.30 57.82 13.14
C GLY A 148 -0.34 56.72 14.21
N GLU A 149 -0.48 57.07 15.49
CA GLU A 149 -0.65 56.07 16.57
C GLU A 149 -1.99 55.34 16.45
N ILE A 150 -3.04 56.04 16.03
CA ILE A 150 -4.37 55.45 15.84
C ILE A 150 -4.38 54.53 14.62
N GLU A 151 -3.73 54.92 13.53
CA GLU A 151 -3.56 54.09 12.34
C GLU A 151 -2.73 52.83 12.64
N LEU A 152 -1.69 52.93 13.47
CA LEU A 152 -0.92 51.76 13.91
C LEU A 152 -1.81 50.76 14.64
N VAL A 153 -2.65 51.22 15.57
CA VAL A 153 -3.60 50.36 16.30
C VAL A 153 -4.62 49.76 15.36
N LYS A 154 -5.14 50.53 14.40
CA LYS A 154 -6.04 50.02 13.36
C LYS A 154 -5.40 48.91 12.52
N ASN A 155 -4.13 49.06 12.14
CA ASN A 155 -3.41 48.04 11.38
C ASN A 155 -3.18 46.76 12.20
N MET A 156 -2.88 46.90 13.50
CA MET A 156 -2.76 45.75 14.42
C MET A 156 -4.08 44.98 14.64
N LEU A 157 -5.23 45.64 14.43
CA LEU A 157 -6.55 44.99 14.47
C LEU A 157 -6.93 44.32 13.15
N GLN A 158 -6.32 44.73 12.03
CA GLN A 158 -6.61 44.22 10.69
C GLN A 158 -5.69 43.08 10.26
N THR A 159 -4.55 42.85 10.94
CA THR A 159 -3.72 41.68 10.71
C THR A 159 -4.50 40.41 11.10
N PRO A 160 -4.87 39.54 10.16
CA PRO A 160 -5.48 38.26 10.50
C PRO A 160 -4.42 37.41 11.22
N ASP A 161 -4.86 36.75 12.29
CA ASP A 161 -4.10 35.81 13.12
C ASP A 161 -2.97 35.11 12.34
N SER A 162 -1.71 35.44 12.67
CA SER A 162 -0.51 34.78 12.16
C SER A 162 -0.38 33.32 12.63
N ASP A 163 -1.38 32.79 13.32
CA ASP A 163 -1.45 31.40 13.78
C ASP A 163 -1.84 30.41 12.66
N GLN A 164 -2.00 30.88 11.41
CA GLN A 164 -2.22 30.03 10.23
C GLN A 164 -0.99 29.81 9.33
N VAL A 165 0.23 30.02 9.83
CA VAL A 165 1.41 29.45 9.14
C VAL A 165 1.48 27.96 9.44
N LYS A 166 0.64 27.20 8.72
CA LYS A 166 0.70 25.75 8.59
C LYS A 166 2.11 25.41 8.09
N ALA A 167 2.96 24.89 8.97
CA ALA A 167 4.25 24.34 8.57
C ALA A 167 3.99 23.18 7.58
N PRO A 168 4.58 23.18 6.38
CA PRO A 168 4.48 22.05 5.47
C PRO A 168 5.51 21.01 5.89
N PHE A 169 5.05 19.95 6.56
CA PHE A 169 5.73 18.66 6.62
C PHE A 169 4.69 17.56 6.43
#